data_AF-A0A7X9KHQ0-F1
#
_entry.id   AF-A0A7X9KHQ0-F1
#
_cell.length_a   1.000
_cell.length_b   1.000
_cell.length_c   1.000
_cell.angle_alpha   90.00
_cell.angle_beta   90.00
_cell.angle_gamma   90.00
#
_symmetry.space_group_name_H-M   'P 1'
#
loop_
_entity.id
_entity.type
_entity.pdbx_description
1 polymer ?
#
loop_
_entity_poly.entity_id
_entity_poly.type
_entity_poly.pdbx_seq_one_letter_code
_entity_poly.pdbx_strand_id
1 'polypeptide(L)'
;FPEIKKELLDIFKRLEAHYQDMCDTEFTIEQGKLWMLQTRVGKRTGAAALKMAVDMAKPQGKAGAKWSITKQEAIMRVGAEHLDQVLHPQFANKVKALAKGLAASPGAAVGQVYFTADSAVAAAERGEKVILVRNETSPEDVHGMMISQGILTARGGLVSHAAVVARGWGTPAIVGAEAVKIDGQSFHVGAVVVKEGDTISIDGTTGEVMLGAMTLAAAEPPAEFHTILKWADAVRKGKLGVRANADTGEDAANARALGAEGIGLCRTEHMFLAPDRLPVVREMILADTPADEDKALAELGRVQQIDFEEILLAMDGLPVTVRLLDPPLHEFLPSAEELRIKKATKGLSKSETAELKAAEEWAEHNPMIGTRGVRLGVVKPGLYAMQVRALMAAAAALRKKGKNPIVEVMIPLTVTREELQLARGWVQTEIDRAVKGLKNKPHVTIGTMIETPRAAIRADEIAEEADFFSFGTNDLTQMTFGFSRDDVESKMMPAYLEQGLLKRNPFETIDVGGVGELVKLGASRGRSVKKGLKLGVCGEHGGDPESIALFYEAGLDYVSCSPFRVPIARLAAAQAVIGGSQTETK
;
A
#
# COMPACT_ATOMS: atom_id res chain seq x y z
N PHE A 1 -8.19 -35.97 -41.99
CA PHE A 1 -8.31 -34.87 -42.97
C PHE A 1 -6.99 -34.08 -43.08
N PRO A 2 -5.97 -34.56 -43.82
CA PRO A 2 -4.68 -33.86 -43.97
C PRO A 2 -4.80 -32.49 -44.63
N GLU A 3 -5.60 -32.38 -45.69
CA GLU A 3 -5.90 -31.11 -46.39
C GLU A 3 -6.55 -30.09 -45.45
N ILE A 4 -7.59 -30.50 -44.71
CA ILE A 4 -8.27 -29.63 -43.73
C ILE A 4 -7.34 -29.20 -42.60
N LYS A 5 -6.46 -30.08 -42.13
CA LYS A 5 -5.45 -29.71 -41.12
C LYS A 5 -4.53 -28.62 -41.65
N LYS A 6 -4.09 -28.71 -42.91
CA LYS A 6 -3.24 -27.68 -43.54
C LYS A 6 -4.01 -26.35 -43.67
N GLU A 7 -5.25 -26.41 -44.14
CA GLU A 7 -6.14 -25.24 -44.24
C GLU A 7 -6.33 -24.56 -42.88
N LEU A 8 -6.64 -25.32 -41.83
CA LEU A 8 -6.80 -24.82 -40.46
C LEU A 8 -5.53 -24.15 -39.94
N LEU A 9 -4.37 -24.78 -40.13
CA LEU A 9 -3.08 -24.20 -39.69
C LEU A 9 -2.74 -22.90 -40.43
N ASP A 10 -3.11 -22.78 -41.70
CA ASP A 10 -2.92 -21.54 -42.45
C ASP A 10 -3.92 -20.45 -42.03
N ILE A 11 -5.16 -20.81 -41.64
CA ILE A 11 -6.11 -19.89 -41.01
C ILE A 11 -5.58 -19.40 -39.66
N PHE A 12 -5.03 -20.28 -38.81
CA PHE A 12 -4.45 -19.87 -37.53
C PHE A 12 -3.33 -18.85 -37.71
N LYS A 13 -2.40 -19.09 -38.64
CA LYS A 13 -1.34 -18.11 -38.96
C LYS A 13 -1.91 -16.76 -39.40
N ARG A 14 -3.00 -16.76 -40.19
CA ARG A 14 -3.66 -15.52 -40.64
C ARG A 14 -4.33 -14.79 -39.48
N LEU A 15 -5.01 -15.51 -38.59
CA LEU A 15 -5.65 -14.93 -37.41
C LEU A 15 -4.60 -14.34 -36.47
N GLU A 16 -3.55 -15.08 -36.16
CA GLU A 16 -2.43 -14.61 -35.34
C GLU A 16 -1.73 -13.39 -35.96
N ALA A 17 -1.53 -13.36 -37.27
CA ALA A 17 -0.97 -12.19 -37.95
C ALA A 17 -1.94 -10.98 -37.96
N HIS A 18 -3.25 -11.21 -38.05
CA HIS A 18 -4.27 -10.16 -38.09
C HIS A 18 -4.50 -9.52 -36.72
N TYR A 19 -4.76 -10.34 -35.69
CA TYR A 19 -4.93 -9.86 -34.32
C TYR A 19 -3.60 -9.45 -33.68
N GLN A 20 -2.49 -9.86 -34.29
CA GLN A 20 -1.14 -9.76 -33.76
C GLN A 20 -1.01 -10.33 -32.37
N ASP A 21 -1.95 -11.15 -31.88
CA ASP A 21 -1.88 -11.86 -30.61
C ASP A 21 -2.34 -13.32 -30.77
N MET A 22 -2.16 -14.13 -29.73
CA MET A 22 -2.67 -15.50 -29.70
C MET A 22 -4.19 -15.50 -29.67
N CYS A 23 -4.77 -16.35 -30.53
CA CYS A 23 -6.21 -16.47 -30.70
C CYS A 23 -6.72 -17.78 -30.08
N ASP A 24 -7.78 -17.66 -29.29
CA ASP A 24 -8.68 -18.76 -28.94
C ASP A 24 -9.74 -18.87 -30.04
N THR A 25 -9.84 -20.04 -30.67
CA THR A 25 -10.66 -20.25 -31.89
C THR A 25 -11.54 -21.48 -31.76
N GLU A 26 -12.77 -21.37 -32.27
CA GLU A 26 -13.71 -22.48 -32.37
C GLU A 26 -13.96 -22.78 -33.85
N PHE A 27 -13.93 -24.06 -34.22
CA PHE A 27 -14.14 -24.50 -35.60
C PHE A 27 -14.87 -25.84 -35.62
N THR A 28 -15.57 -26.10 -36.73
CA THR A 28 -16.24 -27.37 -37.00
C THR A 28 -15.83 -27.90 -38.36
N ILE A 29 -15.73 -29.23 -38.47
CA ILE A 29 -15.55 -29.93 -39.74
C ILE A 29 -16.86 -30.65 -40.05
N GLU A 30 -17.58 -30.18 -41.05
CA GLU A 30 -18.87 -30.74 -41.48
C GLU A 30 -18.74 -31.26 -42.90
N GLN A 31 -19.02 -32.55 -43.11
CA GLN A 31 -18.97 -33.20 -44.43
C GLN A 31 -17.66 -32.97 -45.21
N GLY A 32 -16.53 -32.90 -44.49
CA GLY A 32 -15.22 -32.67 -45.09
C GLY A 32 -14.92 -31.20 -45.44
N LYS A 33 -15.74 -30.25 -44.98
CA LYS A 33 -15.52 -28.81 -45.10
C LYS A 33 -15.23 -28.18 -43.73
N LEU A 34 -14.22 -27.32 -43.68
CA LEU A 34 -13.86 -26.55 -42.49
C LEU A 34 -14.72 -25.29 -42.37
N TRP A 35 -15.19 -25.00 -41.15
CA TRP A 35 -15.90 -23.79 -40.81
C TRP A 35 -15.31 -23.18 -39.53
N MET A 36 -14.94 -21.90 -39.57
CA MET A 36 -14.55 -21.14 -38.37
C MET A 36 -15.80 -20.53 -37.75
N LEU A 37 -16.01 -20.77 -36.46
CA LEU A 37 -17.20 -20.31 -35.73
C LEU A 37 -16.93 -19.05 -34.92
N GLN A 38 -15.80 -19.04 -34.21
CA GLN A 38 -15.42 -17.93 -33.33
C GLN A 38 -13.91 -17.75 -33.30
N THR A 39 -13.47 -16.50 -33.14
CA THR A 39 -12.09 -16.16 -32.81
C THR A 39 -12.09 -15.00 -31.83
N ARG A 40 -11.24 -15.05 -30.82
CA ARG A 40 -10.99 -13.96 -29.87
C ARG A 40 -9.55 -14.02 -29.39
N VAL A 41 -9.05 -12.93 -28.82
CA VAL A 41 -7.78 -12.96 -28.10
C VAL A 41 -7.89 -13.95 -26.94
N GLY A 42 -6.99 -14.93 -26.89
CA GLY A 42 -7.05 -16.00 -25.91
C GLY A 42 -6.69 -15.52 -24.50
N LYS A 43 -7.51 -15.90 -23.52
CA LYS A 43 -7.19 -15.76 -22.10
C LYS A 43 -5.96 -16.59 -21.76
N ARG A 44 -5.14 -16.11 -20.83
CA ARG A 44 -3.87 -16.75 -20.47
C ARG A 44 -3.51 -16.45 -19.03
N THR A 45 -2.60 -17.24 -18.47
CA THR A 45 -2.04 -17.01 -17.14
C THR A 45 -0.99 -15.90 -17.17
N GLY A 46 -0.62 -15.35 -16.01
CA GLY A 46 0.43 -14.34 -15.89
C GLY A 46 1.75 -14.75 -16.53
N ALA A 47 2.22 -15.97 -16.23
CA ALA A 47 3.44 -16.52 -16.81
C ALA A 47 3.37 -16.63 -18.35
N ALA A 48 2.21 -17.07 -18.89
CA ALA A 48 2.02 -17.16 -20.34
C ALA A 48 1.95 -15.77 -21.00
N ALA A 49 1.26 -14.80 -20.38
CA ALA A 49 1.19 -13.42 -20.87
C ALA A 49 2.58 -12.80 -20.99
N LEU A 50 3.39 -12.89 -19.93
CA LEU A 50 4.76 -12.36 -19.90
C LEU A 50 5.63 -13.04 -20.96
N LYS A 51 5.59 -14.37 -21.02
CA LYS A 51 6.35 -15.14 -22.02
C LYS A 51 6.04 -14.72 -23.45
N MET A 52 4.74 -14.65 -23.76
CA MET A 52 4.27 -14.33 -25.10
C MET A 52 4.60 -12.88 -25.48
N ALA A 53 4.37 -11.92 -24.58
CA ALA A 53 4.71 -10.52 -24.81
C ALA A 53 6.20 -10.34 -25.12
N VAL A 54 7.08 -11.03 -24.37
CA VAL A 54 8.53 -10.97 -24.61
C VAL A 54 8.94 -11.69 -25.90
N ASP A 55 8.42 -12.89 -26.16
CA ASP A 55 8.78 -13.67 -27.33
C ASP A 55 8.25 -13.03 -28.64
N MET A 56 7.06 -12.43 -28.63
CA MET A 56 6.49 -11.72 -29.78
C MET A 56 7.22 -10.40 -30.10
N ALA A 57 7.88 -9.79 -29.11
CA ALA A 57 8.68 -8.58 -29.29
C ALA A 57 10.14 -8.88 -29.71
N LYS A 58 10.55 -10.15 -29.75
CA LYS A 58 11.89 -10.54 -30.21
C LYS A 58 11.95 -10.51 -31.75
N PRO A 59 13.01 -9.95 -32.35
CA PRO A 59 13.19 -9.90 -33.81
C PRO A 59 13.23 -11.28 -34.50
N GLN A 60 13.54 -12.33 -33.74
CA GLN A 60 13.63 -13.72 -34.20
C GLN A 60 12.73 -14.59 -33.30
N GLY A 61 11.42 -14.61 -33.58
CA GLY A 61 10.53 -15.59 -32.97
C GLY A 61 11.01 -17.02 -33.29
N LYS A 62 11.08 -17.90 -32.29
CA LYS A 62 11.29 -19.33 -32.53
C LYS A 62 10.07 -19.86 -33.28
N ALA A 63 10.28 -20.33 -34.51
CA ALA A 63 9.33 -20.97 -35.42
C ALA A 63 8.38 -20.04 -36.22
N GLY A 64 8.88 -19.52 -37.35
CA GLY A 64 8.10 -19.33 -38.59
C GLY A 64 6.99 -18.26 -38.63
N ALA A 65 6.50 -17.78 -37.48
CA ALA A 65 5.53 -16.70 -37.39
C ALA A 65 6.26 -15.36 -37.18
N LYS A 66 6.10 -14.42 -38.12
CA LYS A 66 6.58 -13.04 -38.00
C LYS A 66 5.69 -12.26 -37.03
N TRP A 67 5.81 -12.55 -35.74
CA TRP A 67 5.33 -11.62 -34.72
C TRP A 67 6.31 -10.45 -34.69
N SER A 68 5.83 -9.24 -34.98
CA SER A 68 6.65 -8.03 -34.97
C SER A 68 5.91 -6.96 -34.20
N ILE A 69 5.74 -7.19 -32.90
CA ILE A 69 5.24 -6.15 -32.01
C ILE A 69 6.42 -5.39 -31.42
N THR A 70 6.23 -4.09 -31.23
CA THR A 70 7.15 -3.23 -30.51
C THR A 70 7.17 -3.60 -29.02
N LYS A 71 8.23 -3.17 -28.32
CA LYS A 71 8.29 -3.30 -26.85
C LYS A 71 7.14 -2.55 -26.16
N GLN A 72 6.69 -1.45 -26.73
CA GLN A 72 5.56 -0.67 -26.21
C GLN A 72 4.25 -1.46 -26.33
N GLU A 73 3.99 -2.10 -27.48
CA GLU A 73 2.83 -2.98 -27.64
C GLU A 73 2.90 -4.19 -26.70
N ALA A 74 4.09 -4.76 -26.47
CA ALA A 74 4.28 -5.83 -25.49
C ALA A 74 3.94 -5.37 -24.06
N ILE A 75 4.36 -4.17 -23.65
CA ILE A 75 3.99 -3.56 -22.36
C ILE A 75 2.47 -3.39 -22.24
N MET A 76 1.81 -2.89 -23.30
CA MET A 76 0.36 -2.64 -23.30
C MET A 76 -0.49 -3.92 -23.25
N ARG A 77 0.08 -5.08 -23.57
CA ARG A 77 -0.61 -6.37 -23.57
C ARG A 77 -0.54 -7.12 -22.25
N VAL A 78 0.35 -6.70 -21.36
CA VAL A 78 0.48 -7.29 -20.02
C VAL A 78 -0.38 -6.48 -19.06
N GLY A 79 -1.45 -7.08 -18.54
CA GLY A 79 -2.25 -6.49 -17.46
C GLY A 79 -1.59 -6.60 -16.08
N ALA A 80 -2.01 -5.77 -15.12
CA ALA A 80 -1.51 -5.78 -13.75
C ALA A 80 -1.73 -7.14 -13.05
N GLU A 81 -2.87 -7.78 -13.31
CA GLU A 81 -3.25 -9.10 -12.81
C GLU A 81 -2.28 -10.20 -13.25
N HIS A 82 -1.60 -10.02 -14.38
CA HIS A 82 -0.60 -10.97 -14.85
C HIS A 82 0.71 -10.90 -14.04
N LEU A 83 1.07 -9.71 -13.55
CA LEU A 83 2.24 -9.52 -12.68
C LEU A 83 1.95 -10.05 -11.28
N ASP A 84 0.75 -9.77 -10.77
CA ASP A 84 0.30 -10.22 -9.46
C ASP A 84 0.37 -11.76 -9.34
N GLN A 85 -0.13 -12.47 -10.35
CA GLN A 85 -0.10 -13.94 -10.42
C GLN A 85 1.29 -14.57 -10.36
N VAL A 86 2.35 -13.84 -10.73
CA VAL A 86 3.73 -14.36 -10.72
C VAL A 86 4.58 -13.81 -9.58
N LEU A 87 4.06 -12.84 -8.82
CA LEU A 87 4.70 -12.25 -7.65
C LEU A 87 4.39 -13.01 -6.36
N HIS A 88 3.21 -13.62 -6.28
CA HIS A 88 2.77 -14.33 -5.09
C HIS A 88 2.82 -15.85 -5.25
N PRO A 89 3.14 -16.61 -4.19
CA PRO A 89 3.00 -18.06 -4.19
C PRO A 89 1.59 -18.49 -4.60
N GLN A 90 1.49 -19.59 -5.36
CA GLN A 90 0.22 -20.14 -5.86
C GLN A 90 0.09 -21.61 -5.44
N PHE A 91 -1.14 -22.11 -5.31
CA PHE A 91 -1.35 -23.55 -5.09
C PHE A 91 -1.19 -24.34 -6.38
N ALA A 92 -0.46 -25.47 -6.31
CA ALA A 92 -0.20 -26.32 -7.48
C ALA A 92 -1.45 -27.07 -7.99
N ASN A 93 -2.45 -27.28 -7.12
CA ASN A 93 -3.67 -28.04 -7.42
C ASN A 93 -4.91 -27.28 -6.91
N LYS A 94 -6.03 -27.37 -7.65
CA LYS A 94 -7.33 -26.87 -7.18
C LYS A 94 -8.04 -27.93 -6.33
N VAL A 95 -8.43 -27.55 -5.12
CA VAL A 95 -9.24 -28.36 -4.20
C VAL A 95 -10.54 -27.63 -3.91
N LYS A 96 -11.59 -28.36 -3.53
CA LYS A 96 -12.89 -27.77 -3.19
C LYS A 96 -12.74 -26.82 -2.00
N ALA A 97 -13.15 -25.57 -2.18
CA ALA A 97 -13.17 -24.57 -1.11
C ALA A 97 -14.13 -24.99 0.03
N LEU A 98 -13.66 -24.84 1.26
CA LEU A 98 -14.43 -24.93 2.49
C LEU A 98 -15.35 -23.71 2.65
N ALA A 99 -14.78 -22.53 2.49
CA ALA A 99 -15.46 -21.24 2.58
C ALA A 99 -14.91 -20.27 1.55
N LYS A 100 -15.63 -19.16 1.33
CA LYS A 100 -15.18 -18.07 0.48
C LYS A 100 -15.43 -16.73 1.18
N GLY A 101 -14.47 -15.83 1.09
CA GLY A 101 -14.56 -14.44 1.53
C GLY A 101 -14.09 -13.48 0.44
N LEU A 102 -13.83 -12.24 0.82
CA LEU A 102 -13.25 -11.21 -0.05
C LEU A 102 -11.73 -11.39 -0.12
N ALA A 103 -11.22 -11.43 -1.35
CA ALA A 103 -9.79 -11.51 -1.66
C ALA A 103 -9.09 -10.19 -1.29
N ALA A 104 -8.65 -10.07 -0.04
CA ALA A 104 -8.09 -8.83 0.50
C ALA A 104 -6.66 -8.57 0.07
N SER A 105 -5.81 -9.59 0.15
CA SER A 105 -4.40 -9.52 -0.20
C SER A 105 -4.00 -10.80 -0.93
N PRO A 106 -3.44 -10.70 -2.15
CA PRO A 106 -3.19 -11.84 -3.03
C PRO A 106 -2.15 -12.81 -2.48
N GLY A 107 -2.20 -14.05 -2.97
CA GLY A 107 -1.23 -15.12 -2.69
C GLY A 107 -1.79 -16.31 -1.92
N ALA A 108 -0.98 -17.35 -1.84
CA ALA A 108 -1.33 -18.61 -1.19
C ALA A 108 -0.57 -18.79 0.13
N ALA A 109 -1.30 -19.09 1.21
CA ALA A 109 -0.71 -19.38 2.52
C ALA A 109 -1.18 -20.72 3.07
N VAL A 110 -0.28 -21.41 3.78
CA VAL A 110 -0.55 -22.68 4.47
C VAL A 110 -0.02 -22.58 5.89
N GLY A 111 -0.85 -22.92 6.86
CA GLY A 111 -0.44 -22.90 8.26
C GLY A 111 -1.52 -23.43 9.20
N GLN A 112 -1.14 -23.52 10.46
CA GLN A 112 -2.00 -23.90 11.57
C GLN A 112 -2.83 -22.71 12.04
N VAL A 113 -4.09 -22.97 12.37
CA VAL A 113 -5.05 -21.95 12.78
C VAL A 113 -4.79 -21.50 14.21
N TYR A 114 -4.75 -20.18 14.42
CA TYR A 114 -4.66 -19.54 15.73
C TYR A 114 -5.65 -18.37 15.83
N PHE A 115 -6.28 -18.18 16.99
CA PHE A 115 -7.41 -17.25 17.16
C PHE A 115 -7.09 -15.94 17.88
N THR A 116 -5.87 -15.80 18.40
CA THR A 116 -5.38 -14.59 19.06
C THR A 116 -3.98 -14.23 18.57
N ALA A 117 -3.64 -12.95 18.56
CA ALA A 117 -2.29 -12.51 18.17
C ALA A 117 -1.20 -13.13 19.06
N ASP A 118 -1.44 -13.25 20.37
CA ASP A 118 -0.48 -13.84 21.30
C ASP A 118 -0.25 -15.34 21.06
N SER A 119 -1.32 -16.09 20.78
CA SER A 119 -1.19 -17.52 20.44
C SER A 119 -0.45 -17.72 19.12
N ALA A 120 -0.69 -16.83 18.16
CA ALA A 120 0.01 -16.80 16.89
C ALA A 120 1.52 -16.55 17.08
N VAL A 121 1.90 -15.57 17.90
CA VAL A 121 3.33 -15.30 18.21
C VAL A 121 3.98 -16.49 18.92
N ALA A 122 3.34 -17.02 19.97
CA ALA A 122 3.87 -18.17 20.70
C ALA A 122 4.04 -19.40 19.80
N ALA A 123 3.18 -19.59 18.80
CA ALA A 123 3.30 -20.66 17.80
C ALA A 123 4.45 -20.41 16.81
N ALA A 124 4.58 -19.18 16.32
CA ALA A 124 5.69 -18.81 15.44
C ALA A 124 7.05 -18.98 16.13
N GLU A 125 7.16 -18.66 17.43
CA GLU A 125 8.37 -18.91 18.24
C GLU A 125 8.73 -20.40 18.34
N ARG A 126 7.75 -21.30 18.26
CA ARG A 126 7.97 -22.75 18.17
C ARG A 126 8.32 -23.23 16.75
N GLY A 127 8.40 -22.31 15.78
CA GLY A 127 8.71 -22.60 14.38
C GLY A 127 7.49 -23.07 13.56
N GLU A 128 6.28 -22.87 14.06
CA GLU A 128 5.05 -23.25 13.36
C GLU A 128 4.66 -22.19 12.33
N LYS A 129 4.11 -22.63 11.19
CA LYS A 129 3.52 -21.72 10.20
C LYS A 129 2.10 -21.39 10.63
N VAL A 130 1.79 -20.10 10.79
CA VAL A 130 0.53 -19.65 11.39
C VAL A 130 -0.43 -19.05 10.37
N ILE A 131 -1.72 -19.35 10.50
CA ILE A 131 -2.83 -18.60 9.91
C ILE A 131 -3.63 -17.97 11.06
N LEU A 132 -3.63 -16.64 11.12
CA LEU A 132 -4.38 -15.90 12.14
C LEU A 132 -5.85 -15.78 11.71
N VAL A 133 -6.75 -16.33 12.53
CA VAL A 133 -8.20 -16.33 12.30
C VAL A 133 -8.88 -15.45 13.33
N ARG A 134 -9.52 -14.36 12.90
CA ARG A 134 -10.16 -13.38 13.79
C ARG A 134 -11.57 -13.03 13.35
N ASN A 135 -12.41 -12.54 14.25
CA ASN A 135 -13.69 -11.96 13.83
C ASN A 135 -13.42 -10.69 13.01
N GLU A 136 -12.54 -9.84 13.55
CA GLU A 136 -11.97 -8.64 12.96
C GLU A 136 -10.60 -8.41 13.63
N THR A 137 -9.70 -7.68 12.98
CA THR A 137 -8.39 -7.33 13.55
C THR A 137 -8.37 -5.88 14.01
N SER A 138 -7.65 -5.57 15.08
CA SER A 138 -7.36 -4.20 15.55
C SER A 138 -5.85 -3.89 15.50
N PRO A 139 -5.42 -2.64 15.76
CA PRO A 139 -4.00 -2.31 15.92
C PRO A 139 -3.27 -3.16 16.97
N GLU A 140 -3.99 -3.69 17.96
CA GLU A 140 -3.42 -4.60 18.96
C GLU A 140 -3.08 -5.98 18.38
N ASP A 141 -3.65 -6.37 17.24
CA ASP A 141 -3.38 -7.67 16.62
C ASP A 141 -2.12 -7.64 15.71
N VAL A 142 -1.50 -6.46 15.50
CA VAL A 142 -0.42 -6.22 14.53
C VAL A 142 0.77 -7.16 14.73
N HIS A 143 1.18 -7.45 15.98
CA HIS A 143 2.28 -8.38 16.26
C HIS A 143 1.99 -9.81 15.79
N GLY A 144 0.76 -10.28 16.00
CA GLY A 144 0.32 -11.59 15.51
C GLY A 144 0.11 -11.63 14.00
N MET A 145 -0.36 -10.53 13.42
CA MET A 145 -0.53 -10.41 11.97
C MET A 145 0.81 -10.46 11.24
N MET A 146 1.85 -9.78 11.75
CA MET A 146 3.19 -9.72 11.12
C MET A 146 3.85 -11.09 10.98
N ILE A 147 3.68 -11.96 11.98
CA ILE A 147 4.31 -13.29 11.98
C ILE A 147 3.52 -14.34 11.19
N SER A 148 2.29 -14.01 10.81
CA SER A 148 1.35 -14.95 10.20
C SER A 148 1.66 -15.14 8.72
N GLN A 149 1.58 -16.38 8.25
CA GLN A 149 1.68 -16.70 6.82
C GLN A 149 0.45 -16.21 6.06
N GLY A 150 -0.68 -16.06 6.75
CA GLY A 150 -1.92 -15.57 6.15
C GLY A 150 -2.95 -15.19 7.20
N ILE A 151 -3.92 -14.39 6.80
CA ILE A 151 -4.93 -13.81 7.69
C ILE A 151 -6.32 -14.15 7.16
N LEU A 152 -7.20 -14.61 8.04
CA LEU A 152 -8.60 -14.90 7.73
C LEU A 152 -9.49 -14.16 8.73
N THR A 153 -10.38 -13.30 8.24
CA THR A 153 -11.38 -12.66 9.09
C THR A 153 -12.81 -13.03 8.71
N ALA A 154 -13.65 -13.24 9.72
CA ALA A 154 -15.08 -13.52 9.51
C ALA A 154 -15.85 -12.26 9.04
N ARG A 155 -15.39 -11.07 9.44
CA ARG A 155 -15.94 -9.76 9.08
C ARG A 155 -14.85 -8.85 8.49
N GLY A 156 -15.26 -7.74 7.89
CA GLY A 156 -14.36 -6.74 7.30
C GLY A 156 -14.39 -6.70 5.77
N GLY A 157 -14.21 -5.50 5.21
CA GLY A 157 -14.16 -5.25 3.77
C GLY A 157 -12.72 -5.20 3.23
N LEU A 158 -12.58 -4.95 1.93
CA LEU A 158 -11.27 -4.89 1.25
C LEU A 158 -10.36 -3.79 1.78
N VAL A 159 -10.81 -2.79 2.54
CA VAL A 159 -9.92 -1.84 3.22
C VAL A 159 -9.99 -1.89 4.75
N SER A 160 -10.58 -2.94 5.31
CA SER A 160 -10.48 -3.20 6.75
C SER A 160 -9.01 -3.22 7.22
N HIS A 161 -8.79 -3.01 8.52
CA HIS A 161 -7.45 -3.06 9.13
C HIS A 161 -6.66 -4.29 8.66
N ALA A 162 -7.28 -5.49 8.70
CA ALA A 162 -6.69 -6.72 8.20
C ALA A 162 -6.24 -6.63 6.75
N ALA A 163 -7.09 -6.11 5.87
CA ALA A 163 -6.82 -6.04 4.44
C ALA A 163 -5.74 -5.02 4.07
N VAL A 164 -5.75 -3.84 4.69
CA VAL A 164 -4.75 -2.79 4.44
C VAL A 164 -3.37 -3.23 4.91
N VAL A 165 -3.30 -3.76 6.14
CA VAL A 165 -2.06 -4.23 6.74
C VAL A 165 -1.51 -5.44 5.96
N ALA A 166 -2.35 -6.42 5.65
CA ALA A 166 -1.95 -7.59 4.88
C ALA A 166 -1.46 -7.23 3.47
N ARG A 167 -2.10 -6.29 2.76
CA ARG A 167 -1.61 -5.80 1.47
C ARG A 167 -0.32 -5.00 1.59
N GLY A 168 -0.14 -4.27 2.68
CA GLY A 168 1.10 -3.58 3.00
C GLY A 168 2.28 -4.55 3.02
N TRP A 169 2.11 -5.68 3.69
CA TRP A 169 3.13 -6.71 3.88
C TRP A 169 3.15 -7.81 2.80
N GLY A 170 2.20 -7.80 1.86
CA GLY A 170 2.04 -8.89 0.88
C GLY A 170 1.66 -10.23 1.51
N THR A 171 1.12 -10.21 2.73
CA THR A 171 0.62 -11.39 3.43
C THR A 171 -0.73 -11.79 2.83
N PRO A 172 -0.92 -13.03 2.36
CA PRO A 172 -2.22 -13.51 1.87
C PRO A 172 -3.34 -13.29 2.89
N ALA A 173 -4.42 -12.63 2.46
CA ALA A 173 -5.53 -12.35 3.35
C ALA A 173 -6.89 -12.53 2.69
N ILE A 174 -7.80 -13.11 3.44
CA ILE A 174 -9.22 -13.23 3.12
C ILE A 174 -10.00 -12.56 4.24
N VAL A 175 -10.82 -11.57 3.89
CA VAL A 175 -11.64 -10.84 4.86
C VAL A 175 -13.12 -11.02 4.56
N GLY A 176 -13.97 -10.81 5.56
CA GLY A 176 -15.42 -10.92 5.36
C GLY A 176 -15.88 -12.31 4.93
N ALA A 177 -15.22 -13.38 5.40
CA ALA A 177 -15.65 -14.74 5.16
C ALA A 177 -16.85 -15.09 6.05
N GLU A 178 -18.05 -14.60 5.71
CA GLU A 178 -19.25 -14.65 6.57
C GLU A 178 -19.67 -16.07 6.99
N ALA A 179 -19.33 -17.07 6.18
CA ALA A 179 -19.58 -18.49 6.42
C ALA A 179 -18.72 -19.06 7.58
N VAL A 180 -17.62 -18.39 7.92
CA VAL A 180 -16.74 -18.72 9.05
C VAL A 180 -17.36 -18.14 10.32
N LYS A 181 -17.80 -19.02 11.23
CA LYS A 181 -18.31 -18.65 12.55
C LYS A 181 -17.30 -19.06 13.62
N ILE A 182 -16.64 -18.09 14.23
CA ILE A 182 -15.62 -18.32 15.26
C ILE A 182 -16.31 -18.49 16.62
N ASP A 183 -15.95 -19.57 17.33
CA ASP A 183 -16.40 -19.88 18.69
C ASP A 183 -15.21 -20.38 19.53
N GLY A 184 -14.73 -19.53 20.45
CA GLY A 184 -13.56 -19.81 21.27
C GLY A 184 -12.29 -20.07 20.45
N GLN A 185 -11.71 -21.26 20.61
CA GLN A 185 -10.50 -21.73 19.91
C GLN A 185 -10.85 -22.64 18.71
N SER A 186 -11.99 -22.38 18.07
CA SER A 186 -12.43 -23.10 16.88
C SER A 186 -13.27 -22.20 15.98
N PHE A 187 -13.39 -22.57 14.70
CA PHE A 187 -14.39 -22.00 13.82
C PHE A 187 -15.19 -23.09 13.10
N HIS A 188 -16.39 -22.72 12.71
CA HIS A 188 -17.34 -23.58 12.03
C HIS A 188 -17.66 -23.04 10.63
N VAL A 189 -17.73 -23.94 9.65
CA VAL A 189 -18.28 -23.67 8.32
C VAL A 189 -19.28 -24.78 7.99
N GLY A 190 -20.57 -24.49 8.14
CA GLY A 190 -21.62 -25.51 8.07
C GLY A 190 -21.41 -26.61 9.11
N ALA A 191 -21.19 -27.85 8.65
CA ALA A 191 -20.94 -29.01 9.53
C ALA A 191 -19.44 -29.25 9.84
N VAL A 192 -18.53 -28.52 9.20
CA VAL A 192 -17.09 -28.69 9.40
C VAL A 192 -16.63 -27.83 10.58
N VAL A 193 -15.84 -28.43 11.47
CA VAL A 193 -15.21 -27.75 12.61
C VAL A 193 -13.69 -27.76 12.40
N VAL A 194 -13.07 -26.59 12.51
CA VAL A 194 -11.62 -26.41 12.46
C VAL A 194 -11.18 -25.85 13.81
N LYS A 195 -10.24 -26.53 14.47
CA LYS A 195 -9.75 -26.18 15.81
C LYS A 195 -8.40 -25.47 15.72
N GLU A 196 -8.02 -24.82 16.82
CA GLU A 196 -6.67 -24.30 16.97
C GLU A 196 -5.62 -25.40 16.75
N GLY A 197 -4.58 -25.09 15.99
CA GLY A 197 -3.55 -26.05 15.56
C GLY A 197 -3.90 -26.84 14.29
N ASP A 198 -5.16 -26.88 13.86
CA ASP A 198 -5.52 -27.55 12.60
C ASP A 198 -4.94 -26.77 11.41
N THR A 199 -4.45 -27.50 10.41
CA THR A 199 -3.86 -26.89 9.21
C THR A 199 -4.93 -26.54 8.19
N ILE A 200 -4.90 -25.29 7.74
CA ILE A 200 -5.69 -24.82 6.61
C ILE A 200 -4.79 -24.18 5.55
N SER A 201 -5.37 -24.02 4.37
CA SER A 201 -4.78 -23.27 3.27
C SER A 201 -5.72 -22.14 2.89
N ILE A 202 -5.19 -20.97 2.59
CA ILE A 202 -5.98 -19.83 2.09
C ILE A 202 -5.38 -19.31 0.80
N ASP A 203 -6.25 -18.96 -0.14
CA ASP A 203 -5.93 -18.29 -1.39
C ASP A 203 -6.50 -16.88 -1.34
N GLY A 204 -5.64 -15.93 -1.00
CA GLY A 204 -5.96 -14.51 -0.92
C GLY A 204 -6.20 -13.86 -2.29
N THR A 205 -5.92 -14.54 -3.41
CA THR A 205 -6.24 -14.07 -4.76
C THR A 205 -7.68 -14.43 -5.14
N THR A 206 -8.15 -15.63 -4.80
CA THR A 206 -9.52 -16.09 -5.13
C THR A 206 -10.52 -15.91 -3.99
N GLY A 207 -10.04 -15.64 -2.77
CA GLY A 207 -10.84 -15.56 -1.56
C GLY A 207 -11.25 -16.92 -1.00
N GLU A 208 -10.61 -18.01 -1.43
CA GLU A 208 -10.99 -19.39 -1.07
C GLU A 208 -10.22 -19.88 0.17
N VAL A 209 -10.93 -20.53 1.09
CA VAL A 209 -10.38 -21.23 2.26
C VAL A 209 -10.48 -22.72 2.02
N MET A 210 -9.42 -23.49 2.25
CA MET A 210 -9.37 -24.95 2.04
C MET A 210 -8.90 -25.67 3.31
N LEU A 211 -9.42 -26.87 3.54
CA LEU A 211 -8.95 -27.74 4.62
C LEU A 211 -7.63 -28.41 4.24
N GLY A 212 -6.72 -28.50 5.21
CA GLY A 212 -5.45 -29.21 5.09
C GLY A 212 -4.35 -28.39 4.42
N ALA A 213 -3.18 -29.01 4.30
CA ALA A 213 -1.99 -28.42 3.70
C ALA A 213 -1.99 -28.60 2.18
N MET A 214 -2.17 -27.50 1.45
CA MET A 214 -2.01 -27.50 0.01
C MET A 214 -0.54 -27.35 -0.39
N THR A 215 -0.16 -27.91 -1.54
CA THR A 215 1.20 -27.76 -2.07
C THR A 215 1.36 -26.37 -2.68
N LEU A 216 2.25 -25.56 -2.09
CA LEU A 216 2.68 -24.28 -2.64
C LEU A 216 3.66 -24.52 -3.79
N ALA A 217 3.46 -23.82 -4.91
CA ALA A 217 4.48 -23.64 -5.92
C ALA A 217 5.32 -22.41 -5.54
N ALA A 218 6.64 -22.58 -5.41
CA ALA A 218 7.55 -21.46 -5.17
C ALA A 218 7.48 -20.50 -6.37
N ALA A 219 7.16 -19.24 -6.10
CA ALA A 219 7.08 -18.20 -7.11
C ALA A 219 8.42 -17.46 -7.17
N GLU A 220 9.39 -18.00 -7.91
CA GLU A 220 10.39 -17.11 -8.51
C GLU A 220 9.74 -16.48 -9.76
N PRO A 221 9.67 -15.14 -9.87
CA PRO A 221 9.13 -14.50 -11.06
C PRO A 221 9.91 -14.98 -12.30
N PRO A 222 9.24 -15.32 -13.41
CA PRO A 222 9.92 -15.77 -14.62
C PRO A 222 10.84 -14.67 -15.16
N ALA A 223 11.89 -15.03 -15.91
CA ALA A 223 12.84 -14.04 -16.47
C ALA A 223 12.15 -12.95 -17.32
N GLU A 224 11.03 -13.29 -17.94
CA GLU A 224 10.19 -12.38 -18.71
C GLU A 224 9.55 -11.28 -17.87
N PHE A 225 9.26 -11.52 -16.57
CA PHE A 225 8.81 -10.51 -15.62
C PHE A 225 9.81 -9.34 -15.54
N HIS A 226 11.08 -9.65 -15.28
CA HIS A 226 12.15 -8.64 -15.21
C HIS A 226 12.37 -7.94 -16.55
N THR A 227 12.18 -8.66 -17.66
CA THR A 227 12.33 -8.10 -19.02
C THR A 227 11.25 -7.05 -19.31
N ILE A 228 9.99 -7.36 -19.01
CA ILE A 228 8.87 -6.42 -19.19
C ILE A 228 9.07 -5.18 -18.31
N LEU A 229 9.42 -5.36 -17.04
CA LEU A 229 9.65 -4.23 -16.13
C LEU A 229 10.83 -3.36 -16.56
N LYS A 230 11.90 -3.95 -17.10
CA LYS A 230 13.02 -3.18 -17.68
C LYS A 230 12.56 -2.34 -18.88
N TRP A 231 11.65 -2.85 -19.71
CA TRP A 231 11.09 -2.06 -20.82
C TRP A 231 10.16 -0.96 -20.28
N ALA A 232 9.34 -1.27 -19.28
CA ALA A 232 8.47 -0.30 -18.62
C ALA A 232 9.27 0.86 -18.01
N ASP A 233 10.34 0.57 -17.28
CA ASP A 233 11.24 1.58 -16.71
C ASP A 233 11.84 2.48 -17.79
N ALA A 234 12.28 1.91 -18.91
CA ALA A 234 12.84 2.69 -20.01
C ALA A 234 11.82 3.67 -20.62
N VAL A 235 10.54 3.30 -20.65
CA VAL A 235 9.44 4.14 -21.16
C VAL A 235 9.08 5.25 -20.17
N ARG A 236 8.95 4.94 -18.88
CA ARG A 236 8.51 5.91 -17.85
C ARG A 236 9.63 6.84 -17.36
N LYS A 237 10.90 6.52 -17.63
CA LYS A 237 12.07 7.26 -17.13
C LYS A 237 11.96 8.76 -17.40
N GLY A 238 12.05 9.56 -16.34
CA GLY A 238 11.98 11.02 -16.40
C GLY A 238 10.58 11.60 -16.61
N LYS A 239 9.54 10.75 -16.61
CA LYS A 239 8.14 11.14 -16.81
C LYS A 239 7.29 10.86 -15.57
N LEU A 240 7.39 9.65 -15.01
CA LEU A 240 6.71 9.29 -13.76
C LEU A 240 7.55 8.32 -12.93
N GLY A 241 7.95 8.78 -11.75
CA GLY A 241 8.67 7.96 -10.78
C GLY A 241 7.77 6.99 -10.04
N VAL A 242 8.32 5.89 -9.55
CA VAL A 242 7.61 4.95 -8.68
C VAL A 242 8.38 4.82 -7.37
N ARG A 243 7.80 5.32 -6.28
CA ARG A 243 8.31 5.21 -4.92
C ARG A 243 7.50 4.18 -4.14
N ALA A 244 7.95 3.89 -2.92
CA ALA A 244 7.23 3.01 -2.02
C ALA A 244 6.74 3.72 -0.76
N ASN A 245 5.66 3.18 -0.19
CA ASN A 245 5.23 3.44 1.17
C ASN A 245 5.86 2.37 2.05
N ALA A 246 6.82 2.73 2.89
CA ALA A 246 7.55 1.78 3.73
C ALA A 246 7.96 2.46 5.04
N ASP A 247 7.71 1.76 6.13
CA ASP A 247 7.81 2.32 7.48
C ASP A 247 8.92 1.64 8.31
N THR A 248 9.56 0.60 7.77
CA THR A 248 10.66 -0.16 8.39
C THR A 248 11.87 -0.28 7.44
N GLY A 249 13.05 -0.59 7.98
CA GLY A 249 14.25 -0.85 7.18
C GLY A 249 14.10 -2.03 6.22
N GLU A 250 13.42 -3.09 6.66
CA GLU A 250 13.14 -4.28 5.85
C GLU A 250 12.20 -3.96 4.68
N ASP A 251 11.08 -3.28 4.94
CA ASP A 251 10.14 -2.87 3.89
C ASP A 251 10.80 -1.96 2.85
N ALA A 252 11.66 -1.04 3.30
CA ALA A 252 12.42 -0.16 2.43
C ALA A 252 13.41 -0.96 1.54
N ALA A 253 14.11 -1.95 2.11
CA ALA A 253 15.00 -2.81 1.35
C ALA A 253 14.24 -3.66 0.31
N ASN A 254 13.11 -4.24 0.70
CA ASN A 254 12.23 -5.01 -0.17
C ASN A 254 11.67 -4.16 -1.31
N ALA A 255 11.17 -2.94 -1.01
CA ALA A 255 10.71 -1.99 -2.01
C ALA A 255 11.82 -1.63 -3.01
N ARG A 256 13.04 -1.38 -2.54
CA ARG A 256 14.19 -1.08 -3.40
C ARG A 256 14.53 -2.27 -4.32
N ALA A 257 14.51 -3.49 -3.79
CA ALA A 257 14.73 -4.71 -4.59
C ALA A 257 13.67 -4.89 -5.69
N LEU A 258 12.42 -4.48 -5.42
CA LEU A 258 11.32 -4.47 -6.39
C LEU A 258 11.35 -3.27 -7.36
N GLY A 259 12.36 -2.40 -7.26
CA GLY A 259 12.62 -1.31 -8.20
C GLY A 259 12.04 0.05 -7.80
N ALA A 260 11.72 0.26 -6.52
CA ALA A 260 11.31 1.57 -6.03
C ALA A 260 12.46 2.59 -6.14
N GLU A 261 12.12 3.82 -6.52
CA GLU A 261 13.06 4.94 -6.73
C GLU A 261 13.13 5.88 -5.52
N GLY A 262 12.79 5.35 -4.34
CA GLY A 262 12.74 6.06 -3.06
C GLY A 262 11.50 5.72 -2.26
N ILE A 263 11.32 6.40 -1.13
CA ILE A 263 10.12 6.32 -0.28
C ILE A 263 9.32 7.61 -0.47
N GLY A 264 8.04 7.47 -0.82
CA GLY A 264 7.10 8.58 -0.94
C GLY A 264 6.25 8.79 0.32
N LEU A 265 6.23 7.79 1.22
CA LEU A 265 5.58 7.88 2.52
C LEU A 265 6.22 6.88 3.50
N CYS A 266 6.88 7.41 4.52
CA CYS A 266 7.28 6.70 5.73
C CYS A 266 6.45 7.27 6.88
N ARG A 267 5.59 6.44 7.48
CA ARG A 267 4.68 6.77 8.57
C ARG A 267 5.39 6.57 9.90
N THR A 268 5.51 7.65 10.67
CA THR A 268 6.21 7.61 11.95
C THR A 268 5.39 6.96 13.05
N GLU A 269 4.08 6.88 12.88
CA GLU A 269 3.14 6.22 13.79
C GLU A 269 3.46 4.76 14.06
N HIS A 270 3.79 4.01 13.00
CA HIS A 270 4.03 2.58 13.09
C HIS A 270 5.29 2.28 13.91
N MET A 271 6.25 3.22 13.95
CA MET A 271 7.44 3.14 14.79
C MET A 271 7.09 3.24 16.28
N PHE A 272 5.99 3.92 16.61
CA PHE A 272 5.53 4.16 17.98
C PHE A 272 4.63 3.05 18.53
N LEU A 273 3.97 2.28 17.65
CA LEU A 273 3.06 1.20 18.03
C LEU A 273 3.77 -0.11 18.40
N ALA A 274 5.08 -0.22 18.16
CA ALA A 274 5.84 -1.41 18.56
C ALA A 274 5.74 -1.64 20.09
N PRO A 275 5.63 -2.90 20.56
CA PRO A 275 5.34 -3.21 21.98
C PRO A 275 6.34 -2.61 22.98
N ASP A 276 7.60 -2.46 22.58
CA ASP A 276 8.65 -1.87 23.41
C ASP A 276 8.70 -0.33 23.35
N ARG A 277 7.91 0.30 22.47
CA ARG A 277 7.86 1.76 22.24
C ARG A 277 6.58 2.39 22.77
N LEU A 278 5.47 1.66 22.68
CA LEU A 278 4.17 2.12 23.13
C LEU A 278 4.18 2.65 24.57
N PRO A 279 4.88 2.04 25.56
CA PRO A 279 4.97 2.60 26.91
C PRO A 279 5.61 4.00 26.96
N VAL A 280 6.63 4.26 26.15
CA VAL A 280 7.32 5.57 26.10
C VAL A 280 6.41 6.65 25.52
N VAL A 281 5.57 6.29 24.54
CA VAL A 281 4.57 7.21 23.96
C VAL A 281 3.53 7.55 25.02
N ARG A 282 3.06 6.55 25.78
CA ARG A 282 2.11 6.77 26.87
C ARG A 282 2.70 7.66 27.96
N GLU A 283 3.98 7.49 28.31
CA GLU A 283 4.67 8.40 29.25
C GLU A 283 4.63 9.86 28.75
N MET A 284 4.83 10.10 27.46
CA MET A 284 4.70 11.44 26.87
C MET A 284 3.26 11.97 26.95
N ILE A 285 2.25 11.13 26.70
CA ILE A 285 0.84 11.53 26.79
C ILE A 285 0.45 11.88 28.23
N LEU A 286 0.95 11.11 29.20
CA LEU A 286 0.65 11.23 30.62
C LEU A 286 1.53 12.25 31.37
N ALA A 287 2.47 12.92 30.68
CA ALA A 287 3.38 13.86 31.31
C ALA A 287 2.63 15.08 31.89
N ASP A 288 2.78 15.32 33.19
CA ASP A 288 2.13 16.43 33.91
C ASP A 288 2.96 17.72 33.90
N THR A 289 4.26 17.65 33.58
CA THR A 289 5.15 18.81 33.56
C THR A 289 5.94 18.90 32.25
N PRO A 290 6.34 20.12 31.80
CA PRO A 290 7.18 20.27 30.62
C PRO A 290 8.49 19.49 30.69
N ALA A 291 9.06 19.32 31.89
CA ALA A 291 10.31 18.58 32.07
C ALA A 291 10.12 17.07 31.88
N ASP A 292 8.98 16.52 32.33
CA ASP A 292 8.65 15.11 32.12
C ASP A 292 8.32 14.84 30.65
N GLU A 293 7.63 15.77 30.00
CA GLU A 293 7.32 15.69 28.56
C GLU A 293 8.60 15.75 27.72
N ASP A 294 9.51 16.67 28.00
CA ASP A 294 10.83 16.77 27.34
C ASP A 294 11.65 15.48 27.50
N LYS A 295 11.60 14.85 28.67
CA LYS A 295 12.29 13.59 28.95
C LYS A 295 11.69 12.45 28.13
N ALA A 296 10.36 12.33 28.08
CA ALA A 296 9.68 11.30 27.30
C ALA A 296 9.94 11.49 25.79
N LEU A 297 9.88 12.73 25.30
CA LEU A 297 10.24 13.09 23.92
C LEU A 297 11.69 12.73 23.60
N ALA A 298 12.64 12.96 24.52
CA ALA A 298 14.05 12.60 24.30
C ALA A 298 14.24 11.08 24.12
N GLU A 299 13.54 10.25 24.91
CA GLU A 299 13.62 8.79 24.77
C GLU A 299 12.94 8.30 23.49
N LEU A 300 11.78 8.87 23.13
CA LEU A 300 11.13 8.61 21.83
C LEU A 300 12.07 8.93 20.67
N GLY A 301 12.77 10.06 20.73
CA GLY A 301 13.71 10.46 19.68
C GLY A 301 14.90 9.52 19.54
N ARG A 302 15.40 8.96 20.66
CA ARG A 302 16.50 7.98 20.63
C ARG A 302 16.11 6.70 19.91
N VAL A 303 14.89 6.22 20.18
CA VAL A 303 14.30 5.07 19.51
C VAL A 303 14.14 5.35 18.02
N GLN A 304 13.46 6.44 17.69
CA GLN A 304 13.09 6.74 16.31
C GLN A 304 14.32 6.98 15.41
N GLN A 305 15.42 7.46 15.99
CA GLN A 305 16.69 7.59 15.28
C GLN A 305 17.17 6.23 14.74
N ILE A 306 17.00 5.14 15.48
CA ILE A 306 17.45 3.80 15.06
C ILE A 306 16.68 3.38 13.81
N ASP A 307 15.35 3.50 13.84
CA ASP A 307 14.48 3.13 12.72
C ASP A 307 14.80 3.98 11.48
N PHE A 308 15.03 5.28 11.66
CA PHE A 308 15.44 6.16 10.57
C PHE A 308 16.82 5.80 10.01
N GLU A 309 17.79 5.38 10.84
CA GLU A 309 19.10 4.94 10.34
C GLU A 309 18.96 3.70 9.44
N GLU A 310 18.09 2.76 9.79
CA GLU A 310 17.83 1.56 8.98
C GLU A 310 17.17 1.91 7.65
N ILE A 311 16.09 2.71 7.67
CA ILE A 311 15.35 3.12 6.47
C ILE A 311 16.24 3.93 5.52
N LEU A 312 16.95 4.93 6.05
CA LEU A 312 17.82 5.78 5.24
C LEU A 312 19.02 4.99 4.68
N LEU A 313 19.51 3.97 5.39
CA LEU A 313 20.56 3.09 4.90
C LEU A 313 20.05 2.20 3.75
N ALA A 314 18.86 1.60 3.92
CA ALA A 314 18.22 0.79 2.89
C ALA A 314 18.00 1.60 1.59
N MET A 315 17.73 2.90 1.72
CA MET A 315 17.51 3.84 0.62
C MET A 315 18.70 4.75 0.31
N ASP A 316 19.93 4.33 0.62
CA ASP A 316 21.13 5.14 0.34
C ASP A 316 21.18 5.61 -1.13
N GLY A 317 21.31 6.93 -1.32
CA GLY A 317 21.28 7.60 -2.63
C GLY A 317 19.89 7.88 -3.21
N LEU A 318 18.82 7.46 -2.55
CA LEU A 318 17.43 7.66 -2.96
C LEU A 318 16.68 8.55 -1.95
N PRO A 319 15.68 9.32 -2.41
CA PRO A 319 14.87 10.19 -1.55
C PRO A 319 13.96 9.39 -0.61
N VAL A 320 13.90 9.81 0.66
CA VAL A 320 13.00 9.24 1.67
C VAL A 320 12.10 10.33 2.24
N THR A 321 10.81 10.25 1.94
CA THR A 321 9.78 11.14 2.47
C THR A 321 9.23 10.61 3.80
N VAL A 322 9.51 11.32 4.89
CA VAL A 322 9.04 11.00 6.24
C VAL A 322 7.88 11.91 6.61
N ARG A 323 6.73 11.31 6.92
CA ARG A 323 5.56 12.03 7.44
C ARG A 323 5.66 12.13 8.95
N LEU A 324 5.56 13.35 9.46
CA LEU A 324 5.49 13.61 10.90
C LEU A 324 4.20 13.05 11.51
N LEU A 325 4.11 13.00 12.84
CA LEU A 325 3.02 12.31 13.54
C LEU A 325 1.65 12.83 13.11
N ASP A 326 0.78 11.91 12.71
CA ASP A 326 -0.53 12.15 12.15
C ASP A 326 -1.74 11.74 13.02
N PRO A 327 -1.78 10.60 13.73
CA PRO A 327 -2.96 10.14 14.43
C PRO A 327 -3.18 10.91 15.73
N PRO A 328 -4.43 10.95 16.21
CA PRO A 328 -4.76 11.52 17.51
C PRO A 328 -4.19 10.68 18.65
N LEU A 329 -3.94 11.32 19.80
CA LEU A 329 -3.26 10.67 20.93
C LEU A 329 -4.03 9.50 21.56
N HIS A 330 -5.35 9.46 21.42
CA HIS A 330 -6.14 8.35 21.98
C HIS A 330 -5.86 7.01 21.30
N GLU A 331 -5.31 6.99 20.07
CA GLU A 331 -4.93 5.74 19.39
C GLU A 331 -3.73 5.04 20.06
N PHE A 332 -2.95 5.75 20.90
CA PHE A 332 -1.83 5.16 21.65
C PHE A 332 -2.20 4.75 23.08
N LEU A 333 -3.41 5.09 23.52
CA LEU A 333 -3.94 4.76 24.84
C LEU A 333 -4.82 3.51 24.77
N PRO A 334 -4.94 2.74 25.87
CA PRO A 334 -5.95 1.69 25.94
C PRO A 334 -7.36 2.28 25.79
N SER A 335 -8.31 1.47 25.32
CA SER A 335 -9.69 1.90 25.19
C SER A 335 -10.26 2.38 26.52
N ALA A 336 -10.89 3.56 26.52
CA ALA A 336 -11.56 4.11 27.69
C ALA A 336 -12.68 3.17 28.18
N GLU A 337 -13.36 2.46 27.29
CA GLU A 337 -14.39 1.48 27.65
C GLU A 337 -13.78 0.29 28.39
N GLU A 338 -12.70 -0.27 27.88
CA GLU A 338 -12.00 -1.41 28.51
C GLU A 338 -11.48 -1.05 29.90
N LEU A 339 -10.88 0.14 30.03
CA LEU A 339 -10.42 0.65 31.31
C LEU A 339 -11.58 0.90 32.29
N ARG A 340 -12.75 1.37 31.83
CA ARG A 340 -13.97 1.47 32.68
C ARG A 340 -14.45 0.11 33.15
N ILE A 341 -14.51 -0.87 32.26
CA ILE A 341 -14.90 -2.25 32.59
C ILE A 341 -13.92 -2.84 33.62
N LYS A 342 -12.62 -2.66 33.39
CA LYS A 342 -11.58 -3.12 34.32
C LYS A 342 -11.68 -2.43 35.67
N LYS A 343 -11.92 -1.11 35.70
CA LYS A 343 -12.18 -0.34 36.92
C LYS A 343 -13.36 -0.90 37.72
N ALA A 344 -14.45 -1.24 37.04
CA ALA A 344 -15.66 -1.77 37.67
C ALA A 344 -15.50 -3.23 38.17
N THR A 345 -14.65 -4.03 37.52
CA THR A 345 -14.53 -5.47 37.81
C THR A 345 -13.36 -5.82 38.72
N LYS A 346 -12.19 -5.21 38.52
CA LYS A 346 -10.92 -5.56 39.19
C LYS A 346 -10.26 -4.37 39.89
N GLY A 347 -10.74 -3.15 39.65
CA GLY A 347 -10.04 -1.92 40.01
C GLY A 347 -8.91 -1.60 39.02
N LEU A 348 -8.38 -0.37 39.11
CA LEU A 348 -7.25 0.08 38.30
C LEU A 348 -6.04 0.36 39.17
N SER A 349 -4.85 0.10 38.65
CA SER A 349 -3.61 0.63 39.18
C SER A 349 -3.55 2.16 39.03
N LYS A 350 -2.56 2.81 39.67
CA LYS A 350 -2.34 4.25 39.52
C LYS A 350 -2.07 4.64 38.04
N SER A 351 -1.27 3.84 37.34
CA SER A 351 -0.95 4.08 35.92
C SER A 351 -2.21 3.99 35.06
N GLU A 352 -2.98 2.91 35.22
CA GLU A 352 -4.22 2.71 34.43
C GLU A 352 -5.30 3.75 34.74
N THR A 353 -5.29 4.30 35.96
CA THR A 353 -6.18 5.41 36.32
C THR A 353 -5.79 6.69 35.57
N ALA A 354 -4.49 6.95 35.41
CA ALA A 354 -4.00 8.06 34.61
C ALA A 354 -4.29 7.84 33.11
N GLU A 355 -4.05 6.62 32.60
CA GLU A 355 -4.40 6.23 31.22
C GLU A 355 -5.90 6.41 30.94
N LEU A 356 -6.78 6.02 31.87
CA LEU A 356 -8.22 6.20 31.71
C LEU A 356 -8.58 7.68 31.61
N LYS A 357 -8.04 8.52 32.49
CA LYS A 357 -8.30 9.96 32.47
C LYS A 357 -7.83 10.56 31.14
N ALA A 358 -6.63 10.22 30.68
CA ALA A 358 -6.10 10.70 29.40
C ALA A 358 -6.93 10.19 28.21
N ALA A 359 -7.35 8.92 28.22
CA ALA A 359 -8.16 8.33 27.16
C ALA A 359 -9.53 9.03 27.05
N GLU A 360 -10.12 9.42 28.19
CA GLU A 360 -11.35 10.20 28.23
C GLU A 360 -11.16 11.65 27.76
N GLU A 361 -10.03 12.26 28.10
CA GLU A 361 -9.69 13.64 27.71
C GLU A 361 -9.40 13.78 26.22
N TRP A 362 -8.68 12.82 25.63
CA TRP A 362 -8.33 12.79 24.21
C TRP A 362 -9.38 12.09 23.33
N ALA A 363 -10.48 11.59 23.92
CA ALA A 363 -11.55 10.97 23.17
C ALA A 363 -12.27 12.00 22.30
N GLU A 364 -12.39 11.70 21.00
CA GLU A 364 -13.08 12.53 20.04
C GLU A 364 -14.22 11.74 19.40
N HIS A 365 -15.34 12.43 19.10
CA HIS A 365 -16.49 11.79 18.45
C HIS A 365 -16.16 11.35 17.01
N ASN A 366 -15.31 12.10 16.31
CA ASN A 366 -14.88 11.81 14.94
C ASN A 366 -13.35 11.98 14.83
N PRO A 367 -12.56 10.97 15.26
CA PRO A 367 -11.09 11.04 15.27
C PRO A 367 -10.46 11.45 13.95
N MET A 368 -11.05 11.04 12.82
CA MET A 368 -10.54 11.34 11.47
C MET A 368 -10.42 12.85 11.18
N ILE A 369 -11.34 13.67 11.71
CA ILE A 369 -11.35 15.13 11.50
C ILE A 369 -10.96 15.92 12.76
N GLY A 370 -10.39 15.25 13.75
CA GLY A 370 -10.12 15.80 15.08
C GLY A 370 -8.73 16.43 15.26
N THR A 371 -8.21 16.28 16.48
CA THR A 371 -6.95 16.86 16.96
C THR A 371 -5.77 15.97 16.61
N ARG A 372 -5.37 16.05 15.34
CA ARG A 372 -4.38 15.17 14.73
C ARG A 372 -3.49 15.94 13.73
N GLY A 373 -2.45 15.31 13.20
CA GLY A 373 -1.54 15.91 12.23
C GLY A 373 -0.93 17.23 12.72
N VAL A 374 -0.79 18.21 11.82
CA VAL A 374 -0.20 19.53 12.15
C VAL A 374 -0.86 20.20 13.37
N ARG A 375 -2.16 19.96 13.60
CA ARG A 375 -2.92 20.52 14.73
C ARG A 375 -2.43 19.94 16.05
N LEU A 376 -2.13 18.64 16.08
CA LEU A 376 -1.53 18.01 17.25
C LEU A 376 -0.14 18.60 17.52
N GLY A 377 0.66 18.85 16.48
CA GLY A 377 1.94 19.54 16.61
C GLY A 377 1.84 20.95 17.21
N VAL A 378 0.72 21.66 17.00
CA VAL A 378 0.43 22.95 17.64
C VAL A 378 0.06 22.78 19.12
N VAL A 379 -0.78 21.79 19.43
CA VAL A 379 -1.26 21.53 20.80
C VAL A 379 -0.17 20.91 21.69
N LYS A 380 0.75 20.15 21.10
CA LYS A 380 1.88 19.49 21.75
C LYS A 380 3.22 20.00 21.20
N PRO A 381 3.69 21.18 21.66
CA PRO A 381 4.95 21.75 21.23
C PRO A 381 6.12 20.78 21.47
N GLY A 382 7.08 20.77 20.55
CA GLY A 382 8.28 19.91 20.67
C GLY A 382 8.13 18.53 20.04
N LEU A 383 6.91 18.03 19.83
CA LEU A 383 6.65 16.72 19.20
C LEU A 383 7.31 16.61 17.81
N TYR A 384 6.99 17.53 16.89
CA TYR A 384 7.59 17.56 15.56
C TYR A 384 9.09 17.86 15.60
N ALA A 385 9.51 18.74 16.52
CA ALA A 385 10.92 19.08 16.67
C ALA A 385 11.76 17.86 17.08
N MET A 386 11.23 17.03 17.97
CA MET A 386 11.84 15.76 18.38
C MET A 386 12.00 14.80 17.19
N GLN A 387 10.94 14.61 16.40
CA GLN A 387 10.99 13.71 15.24
C GLN A 387 12.03 14.16 14.20
N VAL A 388 12.06 15.45 13.89
CA VAL A 388 13.04 16.02 12.96
C VAL A 388 14.46 15.88 13.52
N ARG A 389 14.65 16.09 14.82
CA ARG A 389 15.96 15.89 15.46
C ARG A 389 16.46 14.45 15.33
N ALA A 390 15.58 13.46 15.59
CA ALA A 390 15.89 12.05 15.43
C ALA A 390 16.27 11.72 13.97
N LEU A 391 15.47 12.18 13.01
CA LEU A 391 15.69 11.98 11.57
C LEU A 391 17.01 12.60 11.10
N MET A 392 17.31 13.82 11.55
CA MET A 392 18.54 14.50 11.19
C MET A 392 19.78 13.89 11.86
N ALA A 393 19.64 13.38 13.08
CA ALA A 393 20.70 12.63 13.75
C ALA A 393 21.04 11.34 12.99
N ALA A 394 20.02 10.59 12.54
CA ALA A 394 20.18 9.40 11.71
C ALA A 394 20.89 9.74 10.38
N ALA A 395 20.42 10.77 9.67
CA ALA A 395 21.05 11.23 8.43
C ALA A 395 22.51 11.66 8.64
N ALA A 396 22.81 12.37 9.73
CA ALA A 396 24.18 12.77 10.07
C ALA A 396 25.08 11.56 10.41
N ALA A 397 24.55 10.56 11.12
CA ALA A 397 25.27 9.32 11.42
C ALA A 397 25.64 8.56 10.13
N LEU A 398 24.71 8.44 9.18
CA LEU A 398 24.96 7.82 7.88
C LEU A 398 25.95 8.62 7.02
N ARG A 399 25.88 9.95 7.03
CA ARG A 399 26.88 10.81 6.36
C ARG A 399 28.29 10.57 6.89
N LYS A 400 28.46 10.42 8.21
CA LYS A 400 29.76 10.06 8.82
C LYS A 400 30.27 8.69 8.35
N LYS A 401 29.35 7.77 8.02
CA LYS A 401 29.63 6.45 7.43
C LYS A 401 29.84 6.49 5.90
N GLY A 402 29.92 7.67 5.29
CA GLY A 402 30.15 7.85 3.84
C GLY A 402 28.91 7.62 2.95
N LYS A 403 27.72 7.57 3.54
CA LYS A 403 26.44 7.38 2.84
C LYS A 403 25.86 8.72 2.36
N ASN A 404 24.89 8.68 1.45
CA ASN A 404 24.21 9.82 0.84
C ASN A 404 22.70 9.82 1.12
N PRO A 405 22.27 10.01 2.39
CA PRO A 405 20.85 10.17 2.69
C PRO A 405 20.28 11.44 2.06
N ILE A 406 19.10 11.30 1.47
CA ILE A 406 18.28 12.37 0.86
C ILE A 406 16.94 12.37 1.61
N VAL A 407 16.70 13.42 2.39
CA VAL A 407 15.57 13.48 3.33
C VAL A 407 14.52 14.44 2.81
N GLU A 408 13.25 14.04 2.89
CA GLU A 408 12.11 14.92 2.61
C GLU A 408 11.18 14.87 3.84
N VAL A 409 10.98 15.98 4.54
CA VAL A 409 10.10 16.06 5.72
C VAL A 409 8.70 16.49 5.27
N MET A 410 7.68 15.73 5.61
CA MET A 410 6.30 15.98 5.20
C MET A 410 5.39 16.26 6.39
N ILE A 411 4.71 17.41 6.34
CA ILE A 411 3.74 17.83 7.34
C ILE A 411 2.33 17.34 6.94
N PRO A 412 1.64 16.54 7.79
CA PRO A 412 0.30 16.05 7.51
C PRO A 412 -0.81 17.05 7.89
N LEU A 413 -1.96 16.88 7.26
CA LEU A 413 -3.27 17.49 7.56
C LEU A 413 -3.32 19.03 7.55
N THR A 414 -2.44 19.65 6.77
CA THR A 414 -2.41 21.10 6.53
C THR A 414 -3.71 21.57 5.88
N VAL A 415 -4.27 22.71 6.34
CA VAL A 415 -5.40 23.36 5.68
C VAL A 415 -5.14 24.81 5.29
N THR A 416 -4.22 25.53 5.94
CA THR A 416 -3.83 26.92 5.58
C THR A 416 -2.32 27.11 5.40
N ARG A 417 -1.94 28.23 4.78
CA ARG A 417 -0.55 28.64 4.63
C ARG A 417 0.10 28.88 5.98
N GLU A 418 -0.61 29.53 6.90
CA GLU A 418 -0.09 29.93 8.21
C GLU A 418 0.23 28.72 9.08
N GLU A 419 -0.62 27.68 9.04
CA GLU A 419 -0.33 26.40 9.70
C GLU A 419 0.95 25.77 9.16
N LEU A 420 1.08 25.72 7.83
CA LEU A 420 2.27 25.16 7.19
C LEU A 420 3.51 25.98 7.50
N GLN A 421 3.43 27.31 7.45
CA GLN A 421 4.53 28.22 7.74
C GLN A 421 5.03 28.03 9.18
N LEU A 422 4.09 27.95 10.15
CA LEU A 422 4.41 27.71 11.54
C LEU A 422 5.13 26.37 11.73
N ALA A 423 4.56 25.29 11.18
CA ALA A 423 5.14 23.95 11.29
C ALA A 423 6.49 23.83 10.57
N ARG A 424 6.62 24.44 9.38
CA ARG A 424 7.88 24.56 8.65
C ARG A 424 8.94 25.26 9.48
N GLY A 425 8.59 26.31 10.23
CA GLY A 425 9.50 27.00 11.13
C GLY A 425 10.13 26.09 12.19
N TRP A 426 9.34 25.19 12.78
CA TRP A 426 9.84 24.19 13.73
C TRP A 426 10.80 23.21 13.07
N VAL A 427 10.42 22.68 11.90
CA VAL A 427 11.23 21.73 11.13
C VAL A 427 12.56 22.37 10.70
N GLN A 428 12.51 23.59 10.15
CA GLN A 428 13.69 24.33 9.70
C GLN A 428 14.66 24.60 10.84
N THR A 429 14.15 24.97 12.02
CA THR A 429 14.98 25.22 13.22
C THR A 429 15.82 24.00 13.61
N GLU A 430 15.23 22.80 13.61
CA GLU A 430 15.95 21.57 13.96
C GLU A 430 16.90 21.12 12.84
N ILE A 431 16.54 21.32 11.57
CA ILE A 431 17.45 21.10 10.44
C ILE A 431 18.68 22.01 10.57
N ASP A 432 18.48 23.31 10.79
CA ASP A 432 19.56 24.31 10.91
C ASP A 432 20.49 23.98 12.07
N ARG A 433 19.93 23.52 13.21
CA ARG A 433 20.70 23.04 14.35
C ARG A 433 21.52 21.81 13.98
N ALA A 434 20.93 20.83 13.31
CA ALA A 434 21.60 19.57 12.98
C ALA A 434 22.72 19.76 11.92
N VAL A 435 22.57 20.70 11.00
CA VAL A 435 23.58 20.95 9.95
C VAL A 435 24.65 21.97 10.36
N LYS A 436 24.53 22.59 11.54
CA LYS A 436 25.48 23.57 12.04
C LYS A 436 26.87 22.93 12.19
N GLY A 437 27.86 23.49 11.49
CA GLY A 437 29.25 23.01 11.53
C GLY A 437 29.55 21.79 10.65
N LEU A 438 28.57 21.24 9.92
CA LEU A 438 28.82 20.18 8.94
C LEU A 438 29.34 20.76 7.62
N LYS A 439 30.49 20.25 7.14
CA LYS A 439 31.05 20.61 5.82
C LYS A 439 30.18 20.09 4.67
N ASN A 440 29.66 18.87 4.80
CA ASN A 440 28.78 18.22 3.82
C ASN A 440 27.37 18.10 4.43
N LYS A 441 26.47 19.00 4.06
CA LYS A 441 25.10 19.00 4.57
C LYS A 441 24.27 17.91 3.86
N PRO A 442 23.41 17.17 4.57
CA PRO A 442 22.41 16.32 3.93
C PRO A 442 21.46 17.17 3.07
N HIS A 443 20.95 16.59 1.97
CA HIS A 443 19.89 17.22 1.19
C HIS A 443 18.58 17.03 1.93
N VAL A 444 17.94 18.14 2.32
CA VAL A 444 16.67 18.14 3.05
C VAL A 444 15.70 19.09 2.36
N THR A 445 14.46 18.63 2.13
CA THR A 445 13.35 19.47 1.68
C THR A 445 12.18 19.34 2.65
N ILE A 446 11.34 20.37 2.74
CA ILE A 446 10.16 20.38 3.62
C ILE A 446 8.92 20.60 2.76
N GLY A 447 8.00 19.66 2.80
CA GLY A 447 6.76 19.68 2.03
C GLY A 447 5.55 19.39 2.91
N THR A 448 4.41 19.25 2.25
CA THR A 448 3.14 18.97 2.92
C THR A 448 2.35 17.91 2.19
N MET A 449 1.52 17.21 2.94
CA MET A 449 0.46 16.42 2.33
C MET A 449 -0.67 17.36 1.86
N ILE A 450 -1.23 17.09 0.68
CA ILE A 450 -2.44 17.70 0.15
C ILE A 450 -3.54 16.64 0.24
N GLU A 451 -4.21 16.63 1.39
CA GLU A 451 -5.16 15.58 1.77
C GLU A 451 -6.49 16.14 2.29
N THR A 452 -6.63 17.47 2.30
CA THR A 452 -7.88 18.15 2.60
C THR A 452 -8.37 18.91 1.37
N PRO A 453 -9.70 19.00 1.14
CA PRO A 453 -10.23 19.77 0.03
C PRO A 453 -9.77 21.24 0.05
N ARG A 454 -9.66 21.85 1.25
CA ARG A 454 -9.18 23.22 1.39
C ARG A 454 -7.73 23.38 0.93
N ALA A 455 -6.84 22.44 1.28
CA ALA A 455 -5.45 22.47 0.84
C ALA A 455 -5.33 22.36 -0.69
N ALA A 456 -6.13 21.50 -1.32
CA ALA A 456 -6.16 21.40 -2.79
C ALA A 456 -6.69 22.69 -3.44
N ILE A 457 -7.77 23.27 -2.91
CA ILE A 457 -8.35 24.51 -3.41
C ILE A 457 -7.40 25.70 -3.22
N ARG A 458 -6.67 25.78 -2.11
CA ARG A 458 -5.73 26.89 -1.81
C ARG A 458 -4.26 26.51 -2.02
N ALA A 459 -3.99 25.53 -2.87
CA ALA A 459 -2.64 24.99 -3.09
C ALA A 459 -1.63 26.04 -3.59
N ASP A 460 -2.10 27.14 -4.18
CA ASP A 460 -1.31 28.33 -4.52
C ASP A 460 -0.65 28.94 -3.26
N GLU A 461 -1.43 29.22 -2.21
CA GLU A 461 -0.92 29.79 -0.95
C GLU A 461 0.00 28.80 -0.22
N ILE A 462 -0.36 27.52 -0.24
CA ILE A 462 0.43 26.46 0.41
C ILE A 462 1.79 26.27 -0.28
N ALA A 463 1.86 26.43 -1.60
CA ALA A 463 3.10 26.26 -2.38
C ALA A 463 4.17 27.33 -2.10
N GLU A 464 3.79 28.48 -1.52
CA GLU A 464 4.75 29.48 -1.05
C GLU A 464 5.68 28.91 0.04
N GLU A 465 5.16 28.02 0.88
CA GLU A 465 5.86 27.45 2.03
C GLU A 465 6.31 25.99 1.81
N ALA A 466 5.81 25.29 0.79
CA ALA A 466 6.15 23.88 0.53
C ALA A 466 7.20 23.69 -0.58
N ASP A 467 8.16 22.80 -0.37
CA ASP A 467 9.13 22.38 -1.39
C ASP A 467 8.62 21.24 -2.29
N PHE A 468 7.63 20.49 -1.80
CA PHE A 468 6.91 19.46 -2.54
C PHE A 468 5.50 19.25 -1.98
N PHE A 469 4.62 18.67 -2.81
CA PHE A 469 3.33 18.13 -2.38
C PHE A 469 3.31 16.61 -2.50
N SER A 470 2.65 15.96 -1.54
CA SER A 470 2.19 14.58 -1.68
C SER A 470 0.67 14.55 -1.51
N PHE A 471 -0.07 14.09 -2.51
CA PHE A 471 -1.51 13.94 -2.39
C PHE A 471 -1.82 12.73 -1.51
N GLY A 472 -2.44 12.97 -0.35
CA GLY A 472 -2.98 11.95 0.55
C GLY A 472 -4.39 11.59 0.11
N THR A 473 -4.48 10.79 -0.95
CA THR A 473 -5.77 10.58 -1.63
C THR A 473 -6.79 9.80 -0.81
N ASN A 474 -6.36 9.04 0.20
CA ASN A 474 -7.28 8.33 1.09
C ASN A 474 -8.13 9.34 1.88
N ASP A 475 -7.49 10.23 2.65
CA ASP A 475 -8.16 11.28 3.42
C ASP A 475 -8.86 12.30 2.52
N LEU A 476 -8.27 12.63 1.37
CA LEU A 476 -8.91 13.50 0.39
C LEU A 476 -10.23 12.89 -0.12
N THR A 477 -10.25 11.60 -0.46
CA THR A 477 -11.48 10.89 -0.81
C THR A 477 -12.49 10.92 0.34
N GLN A 478 -12.04 10.63 1.57
CA GLN A 478 -12.94 10.66 2.74
C GLN A 478 -13.64 12.01 2.90
N MET A 479 -12.88 13.11 2.83
CA MET A 479 -13.41 14.45 3.02
C MET A 479 -14.22 14.96 1.82
N THR A 480 -13.90 14.54 0.60
CA THR A 480 -14.65 14.92 -0.60
C THR A 480 -15.99 14.20 -0.69
N PHE A 481 -16.04 12.91 -0.37
CA PHE A 481 -17.29 12.15 -0.37
C PHE A 481 -18.10 12.32 0.92
N GLY A 482 -17.47 12.75 2.01
CA GLY A 482 -18.07 12.68 3.35
C GLY A 482 -18.17 11.23 3.85
N PHE A 483 -17.27 10.37 3.42
CA PHE A 483 -17.24 8.95 3.77
C PHE A 483 -16.20 8.69 4.87
N SER A 484 -16.65 8.15 6.00
CA SER A 484 -15.76 7.47 6.94
C SER A 484 -15.39 6.12 6.34
N ARG A 485 -14.12 5.94 5.97
CA ARG A 485 -13.64 4.74 5.29
C ARG A 485 -14.01 3.48 6.07
N ASP A 486 -13.76 3.48 7.37
CA ASP A 486 -14.00 2.33 8.25
C ASP A 486 -15.49 1.97 8.36
N ASP A 487 -16.38 2.97 8.26
CA ASP A 487 -17.83 2.76 8.37
C ASP A 487 -18.49 2.35 7.06
N VAL A 488 -18.15 3.03 5.96
CA VAL A 488 -18.91 2.90 4.71
C VAL A 488 -18.58 1.61 3.96
N GLU A 489 -17.36 1.11 4.09
CA GLU A 489 -16.85 -0.04 3.35
C GLU A 489 -17.65 -1.32 3.55
N SER A 490 -17.95 -1.66 4.81
CA SER A 490 -18.64 -2.91 5.13
C SER A 490 -20.17 -2.76 5.13
N LYS A 491 -20.68 -1.56 5.43
CA LYS A 491 -22.11 -1.33 5.64
C LYS A 491 -22.83 -0.86 4.37
N MET A 492 -22.23 0.11 3.65
CA MET A 492 -22.91 0.87 2.60
C MET A 492 -22.38 0.55 1.20
N MET A 493 -21.07 0.38 1.04
CA MET A 493 -20.41 0.25 -0.25
C MET A 493 -20.96 -0.90 -1.12
N PRO A 494 -21.23 -2.12 -0.59
CA PRO A 494 -21.78 -3.20 -1.40
C PRO A 494 -23.12 -2.83 -2.06
N ALA A 495 -24.02 -2.20 -1.29
CA ALA A 495 -25.33 -1.79 -1.79
C ALA A 495 -25.23 -0.67 -2.85
N TYR A 496 -24.28 0.25 -2.69
CA TYR A 496 -24.06 1.33 -3.66
C TYR A 496 -23.52 0.81 -5.00
N LEU A 497 -22.61 -0.18 -4.95
CA LEU A 497 -22.08 -0.84 -6.13
C LEU A 497 -23.14 -1.71 -6.81
N GLU A 498 -23.93 -2.48 -6.05
CA GLU A 498 -24.99 -3.34 -6.58
C GLU A 498 -26.09 -2.53 -7.29
N GLN A 499 -26.47 -1.38 -6.73
CA GLN A 499 -27.44 -0.46 -7.33
C GLN A 499 -26.85 0.40 -8.46
N GLY A 500 -25.53 0.32 -8.71
CA GLY A 500 -24.86 1.12 -9.73
C GLY A 500 -24.79 2.63 -9.41
N LEU A 501 -24.96 3.01 -8.13
CA LEU A 501 -24.80 4.40 -7.68
C LEU A 501 -23.33 4.85 -7.77
N LEU A 502 -22.41 3.90 -7.60
CA LEU A 502 -20.97 4.06 -7.86
C LEU A 502 -20.51 2.97 -8.83
N LYS A 503 -19.62 3.34 -9.76
CA LYS A 503 -19.03 2.37 -10.70
C LYS A 503 -17.95 1.51 -10.05
N ARG A 504 -17.23 2.07 -9.08
CA ARG A 504 -16.08 1.51 -8.38
C ARG A 504 -16.08 2.01 -6.94
N ASN A 505 -15.39 1.29 -6.06
CA ASN A 505 -15.08 1.77 -4.72
C ASN A 505 -14.07 2.94 -4.82
N PRO A 506 -14.41 4.17 -4.39
CA PRO A 506 -13.55 5.35 -4.54
C PRO A 506 -12.29 5.32 -3.65
N PHE A 507 -12.16 4.34 -2.75
CA PHE A 507 -10.96 4.09 -1.96
C PHE A 507 -9.98 3.08 -2.61
N GLU A 508 -10.42 2.40 -3.67
CA GLU A 508 -9.60 1.46 -4.45
C GLU A 508 -9.12 2.12 -5.75
N THR A 509 -10.05 2.75 -6.46
CA THR A 509 -9.80 3.49 -7.71
C THR A 509 -10.24 4.93 -7.53
N ILE A 510 -9.36 5.87 -7.87
CA ILE A 510 -9.61 7.30 -7.67
C ILE A 510 -10.88 7.73 -8.40
N ASP A 511 -11.72 8.51 -7.72
CA ASP A 511 -12.84 9.16 -8.37
C ASP A 511 -12.34 10.26 -9.32
N VAL A 512 -12.40 9.99 -10.62
CA VAL A 512 -11.90 10.90 -11.66
C VAL A 512 -12.60 12.26 -11.65
N GLY A 513 -13.92 12.27 -11.42
CA GLY A 513 -14.77 13.46 -11.61
C GLY A 513 -14.87 14.38 -10.39
N GLY A 514 -14.52 13.90 -9.20
CA GLY A 514 -14.52 14.69 -7.96
C GLY A 514 -13.11 14.78 -7.36
N VAL A 515 -12.62 13.69 -6.76
CA VAL A 515 -11.30 13.69 -6.09
C VAL A 515 -10.17 13.99 -7.08
N GLY A 516 -10.22 13.40 -8.27
CA GLY A 516 -9.27 13.64 -9.36
C GLY A 516 -9.22 15.10 -9.82
N GLU A 517 -10.35 15.81 -9.82
CA GLU A 517 -10.38 17.25 -10.13
C GLU A 517 -9.70 18.09 -9.03
N LEU A 518 -9.82 17.70 -7.75
CA LEU A 518 -9.05 18.33 -6.67
C LEU A 518 -7.55 18.08 -6.80
N VAL A 519 -7.13 16.88 -7.22
CA VAL A 519 -5.72 16.58 -7.50
C VAL A 519 -5.19 17.46 -8.63
N LYS A 520 -5.90 17.54 -9.77
CA LYS A 520 -5.53 18.39 -10.91
C LYS A 520 -5.47 19.87 -10.51
N LEU A 521 -6.46 20.35 -9.76
CA LEU A 521 -6.52 21.72 -9.28
C LEU A 521 -5.33 22.05 -8.36
N GLY A 522 -5.06 21.19 -7.38
CA GLY A 522 -3.96 21.36 -6.44
C GLY A 522 -2.61 21.35 -7.14
N ALA A 523 -2.41 20.44 -8.10
CA ALA A 523 -1.20 20.33 -8.90
C ALA A 523 -0.96 21.59 -9.73
N SER A 524 -1.99 22.04 -10.45
CA SER A 524 -1.96 23.24 -11.30
C SER A 524 -1.68 24.51 -10.49
N ARG A 525 -2.42 24.72 -9.39
CA ARG A 525 -2.23 25.90 -8.52
C ARG A 525 -0.86 25.90 -7.87
N GLY A 526 -0.40 24.77 -7.32
CA GLY A 526 0.93 24.70 -6.72
C GLY A 526 2.04 25.06 -7.72
N ARG A 527 1.95 24.54 -8.95
CA ARG A 527 2.94 24.84 -10.01
C ARG A 527 2.80 26.23 -10.62
N SER A 528 1.65 26.87 -10.51
CA SER A 528 1.50 28.28 -10.91
C SER A 528 2.35 29.23 -10.04
N VAL A 529 2.60 28.85 -8.77
CA VAL A 529 3.46 29.59 -7.84
C VAL A 529 4.91 29.12 -7.96
N LYS A 530 5.15 27.80 -7.97
CA LYS A 530 6.50 27.21 -8.05
C LYS A 530 6.57 26.19 -9.18
N LYS A 531 7.06 26.61 -10.36
CA LYS A 531 7.12 25.75 -11.57
C LYS A 531 7.82 24.41 -11.36
N GLY A 532 8.86 24.39 -10.53
CA GLY A 532 9.62 23.18 -10.16
C GLY A 532 9.11 22.48 -8.90
N LEU A 533 7.89 22.79 -8.44
CA LEU A 533 7.29 22.12 -7.28
C LEU A 533 7.12 20.65 -7.60
N LYS A 534 7.80 19.81 -6.81
CA LYS A 534 7.70 18.37 -6.91
C LYS A 534 6.34 17.91 -6.40
N LEU A 535 5.63 17.13 -7.18
CA LEU A 535 4.31 16.61 -6.90
C LEU A 535 4.35 15.09 -6.89
N GLY A 536 3.76 14.46 -5.89
CA GLY A 536 3.49 13.03 -5.93
C GLY A 536 2.21 12.67 -5.22
N VAL A 537 1.91 11.38 -5.18
CA VAL A 537 0.74 10.83 -4.48
C VAL A 537 1.18 9.63 -3.65
N CYS A 538 0.58 9.50 -2.48
CA CYS A 538 0.75 8.33 -1.61
C CYS A 538 -0.63 7.77 -1.21
N GLY A 539 -0.64 6.53 -0.75
CA GLY A 539 -1.86 5.78 -0.44
C GLY A 539 -2.13 4.64 -1.42
N GLU A 540 -3.34 4.07 -1.34
CA GLU A 540 -3.71 2.87 -2.10
C GLU A 540 -3.80 3.13 -3.60
N HIS A 541 -4.31 4.30 -3.98
CA HIS A 541 -4.45 4.71 -5.39
C HIS A 541 -3.10 4.79 -6.12
N GLY A 542 -1.99 4.99 -5.39
CA GLY A 542 -0.66 5.05 -5.99
C GLY A 542 -0.19 3.74 -6.63
N GLY A 543 -0.87 2.61 -6.34
CA GLY A 543 -0.61 1.31 -6.98
C GLY A 543 -1.71 0.86 -7.93
N ASP A 544 -2.77 1.66 -8.14
CA ASP A 544 -3.92 1.33 -8.97
C ASP A 544 -3.72 1.82 -10.41
N PRO A 545 -3.77 0.96 -11.44
CA PRO A 545 -3.45 1.35 -12.81
C PRO A 545 -4.32 2.49 -13.38
N GLU A 546 -5.64 2.48 -13.11
CA GLU A 546 -6.55 3.53 -13.58
C GLU A 546 -6.23 4.86 -12.90
N SER A 547 -5.96 4.84 -11.60
CA SER A 547 -5.56 6.03 -10.83
C SER A 547 -4.22 6.58 -11.27
N ILE A 548 -3.23 5.73 -11.54
CA ILE A 548 -1.89 6.13 -12.02
C ILE A 548 -1.98 6.90 -13.34
N ALA A 549 -2.88 6.49 -14.25
CA ALA A 549 -3.11 7.21 -15.50
C ALA A 549 -3.59 8.64 -15.23
N LEU A 550 -4.56 8.83 -14.32
CA LEU A 550 -5.03 10.16 -13.93
C LEU A 550 -3.91 11.00 -13.29
N PHE A 551 -3.09 10.40 -12.43
CA PHE A 551 -1.97 11.12 -11.78
C PHE A 551 -0.92 11.56 -12.79
N TYR A 552 -0.64 10.73 -13.79
CA TYR A 552 0.23 11.11 -14.91
C TYR A 552 -0.36 12.28 -15.71
N GLU A 553 -1.65 12.24 -16.05
CA GLU A 553 -2.35 13.32 -16.75
C GLU A 553 -2.40 14.62 -15.94
N ALA A 554 -2.55 14.52 -14.61
CA ALA A 554 -2.48 15.66 -13.69
C ALA A 554 -1.06 16.24 -13.56
N GLY A 555 -0.06 15.57 -14.16
CA GLY A 555 1.33 16.01 -14.22
C GLY A 555 2.13 15.69 -12.95
N LEU A 556 1.74 14.72 -12.13
CA LEU A 556 2.53 14.33 -10.96
C LEU A 556 3.91 13.78 -11.38
N ASP A 557 4.92 13.99 -10.55
CA ASP A 557 6.30 13.55 -10.79
C ASP A 557 6.54 12.10 -10.33
N TYR A 558 5.76 11.61 -9.36
CA TYR A 558 5.83 10.22 -8.90
C TYR A 558 4.53 9.72 -8.26
N VAL A 559 4.37 8.40 -8.25
CA VAL A 559 3.38 7.68 -7.43
C VAL A 559 4.08 6.87 -6.35
N SER A 560 3.42 6.63 -5.22
CA SER A 560 3.96 5.86 -4.10
C SER A 560 2.95 4.85 -3.57
N CYS A 561 3.35 3.57 -3.52
CA CYS A 561 2.48 2.44 -3.19
C CYS A 561 3.19 1.43 -2.26
N SER A 562 2.48 0.41 -1.74
CA SER A 562 3.12 -0.64 -0.93
C SER A 562 4.23 -1.37 -1.72
N PRO A 563 5.25 -1.95 -1.04
CA PRO A 563 6.40 -2.56 -1.71
C PRO A 563 6.01 -3.56 -2.81
N PHE A 564 5.06 -4.46 -2.53
CA PHE A 564 4.60 -5.48 -3.47
C PHE A 564 3.83 -4.92 -4.68
N ARG A 565 3.28 -3.70 -4.58
CA ARG A 565 2.62 -3.01 -5.71
C ARG A 565 3.60 -2.23 -6.58
N VAL A 566 4.86 -2.07 -6.19
CA VAL A 566 5.88 -1.35 -6.97
C VAL A 566 6.02 -1.89 -8.40
N PRO A 567 6.09 -3.21 -8.66
CA PRO A 567 6.14 -3.74 -10.02
C PRO A 567 4.90 -3.40 -10.86
N ILE A 568 3.72 -3.47 -10.24
CA ILE A 568 2.44 -3.12 -10.88
C ILE A 568 2.42 -1.63 -11.23
N ALA A 569 2.82 -0.77 -10.29
CA ALA A 569 2.90 0.67 -10.50
C ALA A 569 3.93 1.05 -11.58
N ARG A 570 5.07 0.35 -11.67
CA ARG A 570 6.07 0.52 -12.74
C ARG A 570 5.49 0.20 -14.12
N LEU A 571 4.73 -0.89 -14.23
CA LEU A 571 4.05 -1.26 -15.47
C LEU A 571 2.98 -0.24 -15.84
N ALA A 572 2.09 0.09 -14.90
CA ALA A 572 1.00 1.03 -15.11
C ALA A 572 1.51 2.43 -15.47
N ALA A 573 2.58 2.91 -14.83
CA ALA A 573 3.22 4.18 -15.17
C ALA A 573 3.72 4.19 -16.62
N ALA A 574 4.33 3.10 -17.08
CA ALA A 574 4.77 2.99 -18.47
C ALA A 574 3.59 2.96 -19.44
N GLN A 575 2.50 2.26 -19.09
CA GLN A 575 1.28 2.20 -19.89
C GLN A 575 0.60 3.56 -19.98
N ALA A 576 0.50 4.31 -18.87
CA ALA A 576 0.00 5.68 -18.84
C ALA A 576 0.81 6.60 -19.76
N VAL A 577 2.15 6.49 -19.71
CA VAL A 577 3.04 7.24 -20.61
C VAL A 577 2.80 6.89 -22.09
N ILE A 578 2.61 5.62 -22.42
CA ILE A 578 2.33 5.17 -23.80
C ILE A 578 0.97 5.70 -24.26
N GLY A 579 -0.07 5.53 -23.44
CA GLY A 579 -1.43 5.98 -23.73
C GLY A 579 -1.51 7.49 -23.95
N GLY A 580 -0.91 8.28 -23.05
CA GLY A 580 -0.88 9.74 -23.18
C GLY A 580 -0.09 10.23 -24.40
N SER A 581 0.93 9.50 -24.85
CA SER A 581 1.68 9.85 -26.07
C SER A 581 0.86 9.65 -27.36
N GLN A 582 -0.15 8.75 -27.34
CA GLN A 582 -1.03 8.51 -28.50
C GLN A 582 -2.13 9.56 -28.64
N THR A 583 -2.53 10.21 -27.56
CA THR A 583 -3.50 11.33 -27.58
C THR A 583 -2.90 12.64 -28.08
N GLU A 584 -1.58 12.83 -27.98
CA GLU A 584 -0.89 14.02 -28.55
C GLU A 584 -0.64 13.91 -30.07
N THR A 585 -0.85 12.74 -30.67
CA THR A 585 -0.61 12.48 -32.11
C THR A 585 -1.88 12.29 -32.95
N LYS A 586 -3.05 12.62 -32.40
CA LYS A 586 -4.32 12.80 -33.14
C LYS A 586 -4.81 14.22 -32.94
#